data_AF-A0A8S4DXH9-F1
#
_entry.id   AF-A0A8S4DXH9-F1
#
_cell.length_a   1.000
_cell.length_b   1.000
_cell.length_c   1.000
_cell.angle_alpha   90.00
_cell.angle_beta   90.00
_cell.angle_gamma   90.00
#
_symmetry.space_group_name_H-M   'P 1'
#
loop_
_entity.id
_entity.type
_entity.pdbx_description
1 polymer ?
#
loop_
_entity_poly.entity_id
_entity_poly.type
_entity_poly.pdbx_seq_one_letter_code
_entity_poly.pdbx_strand_id
1 'polypeptide(L)'
;MNKAEGSLNVRMAECGSGTERKVLKQTLQYCLDNGVIAESNGTFVLGRDEKLQYFLKWSIWAPLLTIVKCAETLLEHNKCEHKQALKLIQERVESSQCHPYCLSLEATANCLQGLVLAGALEKGKTNENVTYQVIPATMEHCHRLVKSVLPAIQVDFGKSNSVILDQRKLTSRL
;
A
#
# COMPACT_ATOMS: atom_id res chain seq x y z
N MET A 1 20.96 -22.51 6.85
CA MET A 1 21.05 -21.35 5.94
C MET A 1 19.86 -20.43 6.22
N ASN A 2 20.16 -19.32 6.88
CA ASN A 2 19.45 -18.04 7.03
C ASN A 2 17.94 -18.05 7.33
N LYS A 3 17.59 -18.12 8.62
CA LYS A 3 16.38 -17.49 9.17
C LYS A 3 16.68 -16.00 9.38
N ALA A 4 16.09 -15.13 8.58
CA ALA A 4 16.07 -13.70 8.86
C ALA A 4 15.05 -13.43 9.96
N GLU A 5 15.52 -13.32 11.20
CA GLU A 5 14.72 -12.85 12.34
C GLU A 5 14.50 -11.34 12.17
N GLY A 6 13.35 -10.98 11.60
CA GLY A 6 12.85 -9.61 11.60
C GLY A 6 12.33 -9.24 12.99
N SER A 7 13.23 -8.85 13.88
CA SER A 7 12.88 -8.24 15.17
C SER A 7 12.38 -6.81 14.92
N LEU A 8 11.07 -6.60 15.06
CA LEU A 8 10.45 -5.27 14.96
C LEU A 8 10.70 -4.49 16.26
N ASN A 9 11.74 -3.66 16.24
CA ASN A 9 12.05 -2.73 17.31
C ASN A 9 11.06 -1.54 17.24
N VAL A 10 9.87 -1.70 17.82
CA VAL A 10 8.86 -0.64 17.88
C VAL A 10 9.24 0.34 19.00
N ARG A 11 10.21 1.21 18.74
CA ARG A 11 10.26 2.49 19.46
C ARG A 11 9.05 3.27 19.01
N MET A 12 8.08 3.48 19.91
CA MET A 12 6.93 4.33 19.65
C MET A 12 7.43 5.72 19.23
N ALA A 13 7.47 5.97 17.93
CA ALA A 13 7.83 7.27 17.39
C ALA A 13 6.79 8.29 17.84
N GLU A 14 7.25 9.39 18.41
CA GLU A 14 6.44 10.47 18.98
C GLU A 14 5.78 11.36 17.90
N CYS A 15 5.37 10.79 16.77
CA CYS A 15 4.76 11.53 15.67
C CYS A 15 3.37 10.97 15.38
N GLY A 16 2.36 11.56 16.02
CA GLY A 16 0.96 11.23 15.81
C GLY A 16 0.05 12.12 16.66
N SER A 17 -1.05 12.57 16.09
CA SER A 17 -2.12 13.27 16.81
C SER A 17 -2.60 12.41 17.99
N GLY A 18 -3.13 13.03 19.06
CA GLY A 18 -3.56 12.32 20.27
C GLY A 18 -4.54 11.16 19.99
N THR A 19 -5.31 11.27 18.89
CA THR A 19 -6.24 10.24 18.41
C THR A 19 -5.51 9.03 17.80
N GLU A 20 -4.51 9.23 16.95
CA GLU A 20 -3.76 8.15 16.30
C GLU A 20 -3.02 7.29 17.33
N ARG A 21 -2.45 7.93 18.36
CA ARG A 21 -1.78 7.22 19.46
C ARG A 21 -2.76 6.34 20.23
N LYS A 22 -3.97 6.84 20.47
CA LYS A 22 -5.03 6.07 21.15
C LYS A 22 -5.46 4.86 20.32
N VAL A 23 -5.69 5.06 19.02
CA VAL A 23 -6.07 3.98 18.09
C VAL A 23 -4.96 2.94 18.02
N LEU A 24 -3.70 3.35 17.87
CA LEU A 24 -2.56 2.42 17.83
C LEU A 24 -2.48 1.57 19.10
N LYS A 25 -2.63 2.19 20.28
CA LYS A 25 -2.61 1.47 21.56
C LYS A 25 -3.76 0.46 21.64
N GLN A 26 -4.96 0.83 21.21
CA GLN A 26 -6.12 -0.06 21.19
C GLN A 26 -5.91 -1.24 20.23
N THR A 27 -5.39 -0.98 19.03
CA THR A 27 -5.08 -2.02 18.04
C THR A 27 -3.99 -2.98 18.54
N LEU A 28 -2.94 -2.46 19.17
CA LEU A 28 -1.88 -3.30 19.76
C LEU A 28 -2.44 -4.21 20.86
N GLN A 29 -3.27 -3.65 21.76
CA GLN A 29 -3.91 -4.44 22.81
C GLN A 29 -4.81 -5.53 22.21
N TYR A 30 -5.62 -5.20 21.21
CA TYR A 30 -6.43 -6.19 20.50
C TYR A 30 -5.58 -7.31 19.90
N CYS A 31 -4.45 -6.98 19.26
CA CYS A 31 -3.54 -7.97 18.68
C CYS A 31 -2.91 -8.88 19.74
N LEU A 32 -2.62 -8.37 20.95
CA LEU A 32 -2.13 -9.17 22.08
C LEU A 32 -3.23 -10.09 22.61
N ASP A 33 -4.41 -9.54 22.89
CA ASP A 33 -5.54 -10.27 23.47
C ASP A 33 -6.00 -11.44 22.60
N ASN A 34 -5.93 -11.26 21.28
CA ASN A 34 -6.31 -12.28 20.30
C ASN A 34 -5.14 -13.17 19.85
N GLY A 35 -3.93 -13.00 20.43
CA GLY A 35 -2.77 -13.83 20.09
C GLY A 35 -2.28 -13.68 18.65
N VAL A 36 -2.51 -12.51 18.02
CA VAL A 36 -1.93 -12.13 16.73
C VAL A 36 -0.44 -11.87 16.91
N ILE A 37 -0.09 -11.18 17.99
CA ILE A 37 1.28 -10.92 18.42
C ILE A 37 1.45 -11.38 19.87
N ALA A 38 2.68 -11.65 20.27
CA ALA A 38 3.06 -11.95 21.65
C ALA A 38 4.24 -11.06 22.06
N GLU A 39 4.37 -10.78 23.34
CA GLU A 39 5.53 -10.06 23.87
C GLU A 39 6.60 -11.06 24.31
N SER A 40 7.82 -10.87 23.83
CA SER A 40 8.99 -11.65 24.20
C SER A 40 10.19 -10.71 24.37
N ASN A 41 10.78 -10.70 25.57
CA ASN A 41 11.95 -9.89 25.91
C ASN A 41 11.81 -8.39 25.56
N GLY A 42 10.61 -7.81 25.77
CA GLY A 42 10.32 -6.41 25.46
C GLY A 42 10.17 -6.10 23.96
N THR A 43 10.00 -7.14 23.13
CA THR A 43 9.74 -7.02 21.68
C THR A 43 8.47 -7.77 21.30
N PHE A 44 7.81 -7.37 20.21
CA PHE A 44 6.66 -8.10 19.68
C PHE A 44 7.13 -9.18 18.70
N VAL A 45 6.66 -10.40 18.92
CA VAL A 45 6.84 -11.57 18.05
C VAL A 45 5.49 -12.06 17.52
N LEU A 46 5.51 -12.92 16.51
CA LEU A 46 4.28 -13.54 16.00
C LEU A 46 3.64 -14.39 17.09
N GLY A 47 2.33 -14.21 17.27
CA GLY A 47 1.55 -15.00 18.22
C GLY A 47 1.08 -16.33 17.64
N ARG A 48 0.14 -16.97 18.31
CA ARG A 48 -0.40 -18.29 17.97
C ARG A 48 -1.52 -18.29 16.91
N ASP A 49 -2.21 -17.16 16.72
CA ASP A 49 -3.33 -17.09 15.78
C ASP A 49 -2.85 -16.77 14.36
N GLU A 50 -2.37 -17.81 13.68
CA GLU A 50 -1.88 -17.70 12.30
C GLU A 50 -2.99 -17.28 11.31
N LYS A 51 -4.23 -17.65 11.58
CA LYS A 51 -5.37 -17.35 10.70
C LYS A 51 -5.70 -15.87 10.73
N LEU A 52 -5.79 -15.27 11.92
CA LEU A 52 -6.03 -13.84 12.06
C LEU A 52 -4.83 -13.02 11.56
N GLN A 53 -3.60 -13.48 11.82
CA GLN A 53 -2.39 -12.87 11.23
C GLN A 53 -2.45 -12.86 9.69
N TYR A 54 -2.89 -13.96 9.08
CA TYR A 54 -3.05 -14.06 7.64
C TYR A 54 -4.12 -13.08 7.12
N PHE A 55 -5.29 -13.01 7.75
CA PHE A 55 -6.34 -12.06 7.33
C PHE A 55 -5.91 -10.61 7.45
N LEU A 56 -5.18 -10.24 8.50
CA LEU A 56 -4.66 -8.88 8.65
C LEU A 56 -3.65 -8.54 7.55
N LYS A 57 -2.74 -9.47 7.22
CA LYS A 57 -1.83 -9.32 6.07
C LYS A 57 -2.60 -9.13 4.76
N TRP A 58 -3.65 -9.91 4.53
CA TRP A 58 -4.50 -9.76 3.34
C TRP A 58 -5.23 -8.42 3.29
N SER A 59 -5.75 -7.94 4.42
CA SER A 59 -6.50 -6.68 4.49
C SER A 59 -5.66 -5.45 4.15
N ILE A 60 -4.37 -5.46 4.51
CA ILE A 60 -3.45 -4.34 4.27
C ILE A 60 -2.72 -4.46 2.93
N TRP A 61 -2.75 -5.64 2.30
CA TRP A 61 -1.96 -5.90 1.11
C TRP A 61 -2.35 -5.00 -0.06
N ALA A 62 -3.64 -4.90 -0.37
CA ALA A 62 -4.14 -4.07 -1.45
C ALA A 62 -3.75 -2.58 -1.33
N PRO A 63 -4.03 -1.89 -0.20
CA PRO A 63 -3.66 -0.48 -0.08
C PRO A 63 -2.14 -0.25 -0.14
N LEU A 64 -1.33 -1.11 0.49
CA LEU A 64 0.14 -0.97 0.42
C LEU A 64 0.65 -1.17 -1.01
N LEU A 65 0.11 -2.16 -1.72
CA LEU A 65 0.47 -2.43 -3.11
C LEU A 65 0.07 -1.25 -4.02
N THR A 66 -1.11 -0.66 -3.83
CA THR A 66 -1.51 0.56 -4.55
C THR A 66 -0.53 1.70 -4.30
N ILE A 67 -0.10 1.93 -3.06
CA ILE A 67 0.89 2.98 -2.74
C ILE A 67 2.22 2.71 -3.44
N VAL A 68 2.72 1.47 -3.42
CA VAL A 68 3.95 1.10 -4.14
C VAL A 68 3.82 1.41 -5.61
N LYS A 69 2.70 1.02 -6.24
CA LYS A 69 2.48 1.24 -7.68
C LYS A 69 2.35 2.72 -8.02
N CYS A 70 1.71 3.52 -7.18
CA CYS A 70 1.68 4.98 -7.31
C CYS A 70 3.10 5.55 -7.27
N ALA A 71 3.90 5.19 -6.26
CA ALA A 71 5.24 5.71 -6.08
C ALA A 71 6.17 5.31 -7.23
N GLU A 72 6.14 4.05 -7.68
CA GLU A 72 6.91 3.55 -8.83
C GLU A 72 6.58 4.35 -10.10
N THR A 73 5.29 4.55 -10.40
CA THR A 73 4.87 5.28 -11.62
C THR A 73 5.26 6.75 -11.58
N LEU A 74 5.13 7.38 -10.41
CA LEU A 74 5.42 8.80 -10.25
C LEU A 74 6.92 9.08 -10.28
N LEU A 75 7.75 8.23 -9.68
CA LEU A 75 9.21 8.36 -9.73
C LEU A 75 9.75 8.34 -11.16
N GLU A 76 9.13 7.56 -12.06
CA GLU A 76 9.52 7.52 -13.46
C GLU A 76 9.12 8.76 -14.26
N HIS A 77 7.96 9.36 -13.95
CA HIS A 77 7.42 10.47 -14.74
C HIS A 77 7.79 11.85 -14.18
N ASN A 78 8.20 11.94 -12.91
CA ASN A 78 8.60 13.13 -12.14
C ASN A 78 7.53 14.23 -12.01
N LYS A 79 6.78 14.52 -13.08
CA LYS A 79 5.62 15.40 -13.14
C LYS A 79 4.51 14.75 -13.94
N CYS A 80 3.28 14.77 -13.43
CA CYS A 80 2.14 14.22 -14.16
C CYS A 80 0.83 14.95 -13.83
N GLU A 81 -0.10 14.99 -14.78
CA GLU A 81 -1.47 15.41 -14.49
C GLU A 81 -2.25 14.28 -13.80
N HIS A 82 -3.24 14.64 -12.98
CA HIS A 82 -4.03 13.65 -12.23
C HIS A 82 -4.67 12.57 -13.11
N LYS A 83 -5.32 12.96 -14.21
CA LYS A 83 -5.94 11.99 -15.15
C LYS A 83 -4.92 11.06 -15.79
N GLN A 84 -3.72 11.58 -16.09
CA GLN A 84 -2.64 10.81 -16.68
C GLN A 84 -2.04 9.84 -15.65
N ALA A 85 -1.83 10.30 -14.42
CA ALA A 85 -1.34 9.49 -13.30
C ALA A 85 -2.24 8.27 -13.08
N LEU A 86 -3.56 8.48 -13.01
CA LEU A 86 -4.53 7.42 -12.83
C LEU A 86 -4.43 6.34 -13.92
N LYS A 87 -4.34 6.75 -15.19
CA LYS A 87 -4.21 5.81 -16.32
C LYS A 87 -2.91 5.02 -16.27
N LEU A 88 -1.78 5.69 -16.04
CA LEU A 88 -0.47 5.03 -15.97
C LEU A 88 -0.38 4.04 -14.81
N ILE A 89 -0.97 4.39 -13.65
CA ILE A 89 -1.02 3.50 -12.50
C ILE A 89 -1.91 2.29 -12.81
N GLN A 90 -3.09 2.51 -13.38
CA GLN A 90 -4.00 1.44 -13.76
C GLN A 90 -3.33 0.46 -14.75
N GLU A 91 -2.74 0.97 -15.83
CA GLU A 91 -2.03 0.16 -16.83
C GLU A 91 -0.90 -0.67 -16.20
N ARG A 92 -0.18 -0.09 -15.24
CA ARG A 92 0.87 -0.79 -14.50
C ARG A 92 0.32 -1.90 -13.60
N VAL A 93 -0.80 -1.66 -12.94
CA VAL A 93 -1.45 -2.65 -12.05
C VAL A 93 -1.99 -3.82 -12.87
N GLU A 94 -2.61 -3.53 -14.03
CA GLU A 94 -3.12 -4.53 -14.97
C GLU A 94 -2.00 -5.38 -15.58
N SER A 95 -0.92 -4.76 -16.06
CA SER A 95 0.24 -5.48 -16.61
C SER A 95 1.00 -6.31 -15.57
N SER A 96 1.00 -5.88 -14.31
CA SER A 96 1.65 -6.59 -13.21
C SER A 96 0.84 -7.78 -12.66
N GLN A 97 -0.36 -8.05 -13.21
CA GLN A 97 -1.27 -9.11 -12.74
C GLN A 97 -1.40 -9.15 -11.21
N CYS A 98 -1.69 -8.00 -10.61
CA CYS A 98 -1.67 -7.86 -9.17
C CYS A 98 -3.09 -7.80 -8.57
N HIS A 99 -3.19 -7.64 -7.26
CA HIS A 99 -4.45 -7.82 -6.53
C HIS A 99 -5.57 -6.92 -7.08
N PRO A 100 -6.77 -7.46 -7.39
CA PRO A 100 -7.80 -6.75 -8.17
C PRO A 100 -8.31 -5.47 -7.49
N TYR A 101 -8.32 -5.42 -6.15
CA TYR A 101 -8.72 -4.21 -5.42
C TYR A 101 -7.72 -3.05 -5.54
N CYS A 102 -6.51 -3.30 -6.05
CA CYS A 102 -5.54 -2.24 -6.35
C CYS A 102 -5.92 -1.41 -7.59
N LEU A 103 -6.86 -1.90 -8.42
CA LEU A 103 -7.33 -1.26 -9.65
C LEU A 103 -8.34 -0.13 -9.41
N SER A 104 -8.78 0.10 -8.17
CA SER A 104 -9.72 1.17 -7.88
C SER A 104 -9.08 2.54 -8.15
N LEU A 105 -9.68 3.30 -9.07
CA LEU A 105 -9.30 4.69 -9.34
C LEU A 105 -9.46 5.56 -8.10
N GLU A 106 -10.46 5.28 -7.25
CA GLU A 106 -10.67 5.95 -5.99
C GLU A 106 -9.53 5.63 -5.00
N ALA A 107 -9.14 4.36 -4.89
CA ALA A 107 -8.00 3.97 -4.05
C ALA A 107 -6.72 4.66 -4.52
N THR A 108 -6.50 4.73 -5.84
CA THR A 108 -5.36 5.43 -6.44
C THR A 108 -5.41 6.94 -6.13
N ALA A 109 -6.56 7.60 -6.32
CA ALA A 109 -6.72 9.01 -6.02
C ALA A 109 -6.47 9.34 -4.53
N ASN A 110 -6.98 8.50 -3.64
CA ASN A 110 -6.74 8.62 -2.20
C ASN A 110 -5.26 8.41 -1.84
N CYS A 111 -4.57 7.47 -2.51
CA CYS A 111 -3.12 7.28 -2.34
C CYS A 111 -2.34 8.52 -2.80
N LEU A 112 -2.68 9.13 -3.94
CA LEU A 112 -2.05 10.36 -4.41
C LEU A 112 -2.24 11.50 -3.40
N GLN A 113 -3.45 11.65 -2.84
CA GLN A 113 -3.71 12.65 -1.81
C GLN A 113 -2.93 12.36 -0.52
N GLY A 114 -2.79 11.09 -0.12
CA GLY A 114 -1.95 10.67 1.01
C GLY A 114 -0.46 10.98 0.79
N LEU A 115 0.06 10.76 -0.42
CA LEU A 115 1.43 11.10 -0.80
C LEU A 115 1.68 12.62 -0.80
N VAL A 116 0.67 13.43 -1.14
CA VAL A 116 0.74 14.90 -0.98
C VAL A 116 0.82 15.27 0.51
N LEU A 117 -0.02 14.68 1.36
CA LEU A 117 0.01 14.94 2.80
C LEU A 117 1.32 14.49 3.46
N ALA A 118 1.94 13.43 2.94
CA ALA A 118 3.25 12.95 3.37
C ALA A 118 4.42 13.79 2.85
N GLY A 119 4.18 14.81 2.01
CA GLY A 119 5.24 15.62 1.41
C GLY A 119 6.08 14.89 0.34
N ALA A 120 5.59 13.77 -0.18
CA ALA A 120 6.21 13.06 -1.30
C ALA A 120 5.80 13.65 -2.66
N LEU A 121 4.67 14.36 -2.70
CA LEU A 121 4.14 15.04 -3.87
C LEU A 121 3.80 16.49 -3.55
N GLU A 122 4.17 17.39 -4.46
CA GLU A 122 3.61 18.73 -4.51
C GLU A 122 2.43 18.75 -5.46
N LYS A 123 1.32 19.32 -5.00
CA LYS A 123 0.08 19.45 -5.76
C LYS A 123 -0.03 20.87 -6.31
N GLY A 124 0.16 21.02 -7.61
CA GLY A 124 -0.12 22.26 -8.34
C GLY A 124 -1.54 22.25 -8.91
N LYS A 125 -2.31 23.32 -8.72
CA LYS A 125 -3.60 23.51 -9.40
C LYS A 125 -3.49 24.67 -10.39
N THR A 126 -3.58 24.37 -11.67
CA THR A 126 -3.59 25.38 -12.73
C THR A 126 -4.93 25.30 -13.45
N ASN A 127 -5.73 26.36 -13.35
CA ASN A 127 -7.13 26.39 -13.76
C ASN A 127 -7.93 25.24 -13.11
N GLU A 128 -8.24 24.20 -13.89
CA GLU A 128 -8.96 22.99 -13.49
C GLU A 128 -8.10 21.73 -13.43
N ASN A 129 -6.85 21.78 -13.91
CA ASN A 129 -5.96 20.63 -13.94
C ASN A 129 -5.14 20.56 -12.65
N VAL A 130 -5.21 19.40 -12.00
CA VAL A 130 -4.33 19.03 -10.89
C VAL A 130 -3.09 18.37 -11.46
N THR A 131 -1.92 18.92 -11.12
CA THR A 131 -0.61 18.38 -11.45
C THR A 131 0.10 17.95 -10.19
N TYR A 132 0.78 16.82 -10.26
CA TYR A 132 1.64 16.30 -9.21
C TYR A 132 3.08 16.43 -9.65
N GLN A 133 3.90 16.99 -8.77
CA GLN A 133 5.35 17.06 -8.90
C GLN A 133 5.96 16.20 -7.80
N VAL A 134 6.88 15.32 -8.16
CA VAL A 134 7.53 14.41 -7.21
C VAL A 134 8.64 15.15 -6.47
N ILE A 135 8.72 14.91 -5.16
CA ILE A 135 9.89 15.22 -4.33
C ILE A 135 10.68 13.91 -4.18
N PRO A 136 11.76 13.68 -4.97
CA PRO A 136 12.38 12.36 -5.12
C PRO A 136 12.85 11.75 -3.80
N ALA A 137 13.53 12.53 -2.95
CA ALA A 137 14.06 12.03 -1.68
C ALA A 137 12.96 11.51 -0.74
N THR A 138 11.85 12.25 -0.61
CA THR A 138 10.73 11.88 0.24
C THR A 138 9.95 10.71 -0.37
N MET A 139 9.71 10.73 -1.68
CA MET A 139 9.03 9.65 -2.39
C MET A 139 9.79 8.33 -2.31
N GLU A 140 11.11 8.34 -2.48
CA GLU A 140 11.97 7.15 -2.31
C GLU A 140 11.97 6.64 -0.86
N HIS A 141 11.95 7.54 0.13
CA HIS A 141 11.82 7.16 1.53
C HIS A 141 10.48 6.47 1.79
N CYS A 142 9.36 7.06 1.37
CA CYS A 142 8.03 6.46 1.47
C CYS A 142 7.95 5.12 0.75
N HIS A 143 8.48 5.03 -0.47
CA HIS A 143 8.49 3.81 -1.25
C HIS A 143 9.27 2.68 -0.56
N ARG A 144 10.46 2.98 0.00
CA ARG A 144 11.24 2.00 0.78
C ARG A 144 10.50 1.54 2.03
N LEU A 145 9.89 2.47 2.77
CA LEU A 145 9.12 2.15 3.97
C LEU A 145 7.96 1.21 3.64
N VAL A 146 7.14 1.55 2.64
CA VAL A 146 6.00 0.74 2.24
C VAL A 146 6.44 -0.64 1.73
N LYS A 147 7.51 -0.71 0.94
CA LYS A 147 8.08 -2.01 0.50
C LYS A 147 8.57 -2.86 1.67
N SER A 148 9.10 -2.26 2.73
CA SER A 148 9.59 -3.01 3.90
C SER A 148 8.48 -3.68 4.72
N VAL A 149 7.25 -3.14 4.64
CA VAL A 149 6.08 -3.66 5.37
C VAL A 149 5.08 -4.39 4.46
N LEU A 150 5.32 -4.41 3.15
CA LEU A 150 4.44 -5.06 2.18
C LEU A 150 4.44 -6.58 2.40
N PRO A 151 3.27 -7.20 2.67
CA PRO A 151 3.19 -8.65 2.82
C PRO A 151 3.59 -9.36 1.52
N ALA A 152 4.49 -10.34 1.63
CA ALA A 152 4.81 -11.26 0.55
C ALA A 152 3.74 -12.35 0.46
N ILE A 153 2.68 -12.10 -0.32
CA ILE A 153 1.61 -13.06 -0.58
C ILE A 153 1.78 -13.56 -2.02
N GLN A 154 2.06 -14.86 -2.17
CA GLN A 154 2.03 -15.49 -3.47
C GLN A 154 0.58 -15.83 -3.80
N VAL A 155 0.01 -15.12 -4.77
CA VAL A 155 -1.31 -15.44 -5.32
C VAL A 155 -1.12 -15.71 -6.79
N ASP A 156 -1.59 -16.88 -7.23
CA ASP A 156 -1.69 -17.17 -8.64
C ASP A 156 -2.90 -16.42 -9.21
N PHE A 157 -2.62 -15.27 -9.80
CA PHE A 157 -3.58 -14.46 -10.53
C PHE A 157 -3.70 -14.89 -12.01
N GLY A 158 -3.21 -16.08 -12.34
CA GLY A 158 -3.26 -16.66 -13.69
C GLY A 158 -4.68 -16.87 -14.22
N LYS A 159 -4.75 -17.25 -15.51
CA LYS A 159 -5.99 -17.35 -16.31
C LYS A 159 -7.03 -18.34 -15.76
N SER A 160 -6.67 -19.21 -14.81
CA SER A 160 -7.55 -20.16 -14.14
C SER A 160 -8.29 -19.57 -12.93
N ASN A 161 -7.95 -18.34 -12.51
CA ASN A 161 -8.61 -17.69 -11.39
C ASN A 161 -9.85 -16.92 -11.88
N SER A 162 -11.03 -17.50 -11.65
CA SER A 162 -12.34 -17.00 -12.12
C SER A 162 -12.71 -15.62 -11.60
N VAL A 163 -11.95 -15.09 -10.65
CA VAL A 163 -12.20 -13.79 -10.00
C VAL A 163 -11.60 -12.62 -10.80
N ILE A 164 -10.72 -12.86 -11.79
CA ILE A 164 -9.87 -11.80 -12.37
C ILE A 164 -10.27 -11.35 -13.77
N LEU A 165 -11.20 -12.00 -14.47
CA LEU A 165 -11.50 -11.63 -15.84
C LEU A 165 -13.01 -11.57 -16.13
N ASP A 166 -13.54 -10.35 -16.29
CA ASP A 166 -14.60 -10.13 -17.29
C ASP A 166 -13.93 -10.25 -18.66
N GLN A 167 -13.88 -11.47 -19.22
CA GLN A 167 -13.42 -11.74 -20.58
C GLN A 167 -14.41 -11.24 -21.65
N ARG A 168 -15.11 -10.13 -21.41
CA ARG A 168 -15.71 -9.39 -22.52
C ARG A 168 -14.58 -8.86 -23.38
N LYS A 169 -14.24 -9.64 -24.42
CA LYS A 169 -13.62 -9.13 -25.64
C LYS A 169 -14.34 -7.82 -25.95
N LEU A 170 -13.65 -6.70 -25.76
CA LEU A 170 -13.99 -5.44 -26.40
C LEU A 170 -13.81 -5.66 -27.90
N THR A 171 -14.78 -6.33 -28.52
CA THR A 171 -14.99 -6.17 -29.95
C THR A 171 -15.41 -4.73 -30.11
N SER A 172 -14.46 -3.89 -30.51
CA SER A 172 -14.74 -2.53 -30.93
C SER A 172 -15.76 -2.60 -32.06
N ARG A 173 -17.00 -2.29 -31.72
CA ARG A 173 -18.01 -1.77 -32.62
C ARG A 173 -18.79 -0.75 -31.83
N LEU A 174 -18.39 0.51 -31.99
CA LEU A 174 -19.22 1.67 -32.30
C LEU A 174 -18.27 2.83 -32.62
#